data_AF-A0A940RT69-F1
#
_entry.id   AF-A0A940RT69-F1
#
_cell.length_a   1.000
_cell.length_b   1.000
_cell.length_c   1.000
_cell.angle_alpha   90.00
_cell.angle_beta   90.00
_cell.angle_gamma   90.00
#
_symmetry.space_group_name_H-M   'P 1'
#
loop_
_entity.id
_entity.type
_entity.pdbx_description
1 polymer ?
#
loop_
_entity_poly.entity_id
_entity_poly.type
_entity_poly.pdbx_seq_one_letter_code
_entity_poly.pdbx_strand_id
1 'polypeptide(L)'
;MDVNETRDEYVERFRALAREGLDALFAAGRLPGLVGGRLERFTVVAEEASVHAETRFSYRGRRFRYERQIWPPDFPLEIKTALYVEHLRERVLTGRYDAGGEDPGGEIDL
;
A
#
# COMPACT_ATOMS: atom_id res chain seq x y z
N MET A 1 -14.19 -16.57 9.54
CA MET A 1 -12.79 -16.23 9.86
C MET A 1 -12.15 -17.56 10.21
N ASP A 2 -11.34 -18.11 9.32
CA ASP A 2 -10.67 -19.39 9.55
C ASP A 2 -9.73 -19.26 10.75
N VAL A 3 -9.98 -20.04 11.79
CA VAL A 3 -9.35 -19.91 13.11
C VAL A 3 -7.90 -20.42 13.11
N ASN A 4 -7.36 -20.81 11.94
CA ASN A 4 -6.03 -21.41 11.77
C ASN A 4 -5.15 -20.74 10.72
N GLU A 5 -5.56 -19.59 10.16
CA GLU A 5 -4.69 -18.88 9.20
C GLU A 5 -3.39 -18.47 9.89
N THR A 6 -2.27 -18.97 9.36
CA THR A 6 -0.96 -18.61 9.89
C THR A 6 -0.58 -17.19 9.48
N ARG A 7 0.29 -16.54 10.25
CA ARG A 7 0.85 -15.23 9.91
C ARG A 7 1.36 -15.18 8.46
N ASP A 8 2.09 -16.21 8.04
CA ASP A 8 2.69 -16.26 6.71
C ASP A 8 1.64 -16.43 5.61
N GLU A 9 0.61 -17.25 5.85
CA GLU A 9 -0.52 -17.42 4.93
C GLU A 9 -1.31 -16.12 4.74
N TYR A 10 -1.64 -15.43 5.84
CA TYR A 10 -2.28 -14.12 5.78
C TYR A 10 -1.45 -13.13 4.96
N VAL A 11 -0.15 -13.07 5.24
CA VAL A 11 0.78 -12.12 4.60
C VAL A 11 0.91 -12.40 3.09
N GLU A 12 1.05 -13.65 2.68
CA GLU A 12 1.17 -13.98 1.26
C GLU A 12 -0.15 -13.74 0.50
N ARG A 13 -1.30 -14.02 1.12
CA ARG A 13 -2.60 -13.68 0.53
C ARG A 13 -2.80 -12.16 0.44
N PHE A 14 -2.41 -11.41 1.48
CA PHE A 14 -2.44 -9.94 1.45
C PHE A 14 -1.58 -9.43 0.31
N ARG A 15 -0.35 -9.95 0.17
CA ARG A 15 0.59 -9.56 -0.87
C ARG A 15 0.00 -9.77 -2.26
N ALA A 16 -0.63 -10.92 -2.52
CA ALA A 16 -1.24 -11.22 -3.81
C ALA A 16 -2.39 -10.25 -4.13
N LEU A 17 -3.34 -10.06 -3.21
CA LEU A 17 -4.49 -9.19 -3.41
C LEU A 17 -4.09 -7.70 -3.52
N ALA A 18 -3.19 -7.25 -2.65
CA ALA A 18 -2.68 -5.89 -2.69
C ALA A 18 -1.95 -5.64 -4.01
N ARG A 19 -1.16 -6.59 -4.49
CA ARG A 19 -0.46 -6.45 -5.77
C ARG A 19 -1.42 -6.26 -6.93
N GLU A 20 -2.48 -7.07 -7.01
CA GLU A 20 -3.52 -6.92 -8.03
C GLU A 20 -4.19 -5.54 -7.97
N GLY A 21 -4.58 -5.10 -6.76
CA GLY A 21 -5.18 -3.78 -6.56
C GLY A 21 -4.26 -2.62 -6.94
N LEU A 22 -2.98 -2.72 -6.62
CA LEU A 22 -1.96 -1.72 -6.99
C LEU A 22 -1.70 -1.69 -8.50
N ASP A 23 -1.58 -2.85 -9.14
CA ASP A 23 -1.40 -2.94 -10.59
C ASP A 23 -2.63 -2.35 -11.33
N ALA A 24 -3.84 -2.59 -10.82
CA ALA A 24 -5.06 -1.98 -11.33
C ALA A 24 -5.10 -0.45 -11.11
N LEU A 25 -4.65 0.02 -9.94
CA LEU A 25 -4.60 1.45 -9.59
C LEU A 25 -3.68 2.22 -10.54
N PHE A 26 -2.48 1.69 -10.81
CA PHE A 26 -1.45 2.33 -11.65
C PHE A 26 -1.51 1.94 -13.14
N ALA A 27 -2.48 1.12 -13.55
CA ALA A 27 -2.71 0.83 -14.96
C ALA A 27 -3.07 2.12 -15.74
N ALA A 28 -2.42 2.32 -16.89
CA ALA A 28 -2.62 3.51 -17.70
C ALA A 28 -4.10 3.72 -18.06
N GLY A 29 -4.63 4.91 -17.76
CA GLY A 29 -6.00 5.29 -18.11
C GLY A 29 -7.11 4.75 -17.20
N ARG A 30 -6.80 3.96 -16.16
CA ARG A 30 -7.82 3.43 -15.21
C ARG A 30 -8.29 4.44 -14.18
N LEU A 31 -7.39 5.32 -13.69
CA LEU A 31 -7.72 6.31 -12.68
C LEU A 31 -7.70 7.73 -13.28
N PRO A 32 -8.86 8.38 -13.47
CA PRO A 32 -8.92 9.78 -13.85
C PRO A 32 -8.14 10.63 -12.85
N GLY A 33 -7.17 11.41 -13.35
CA GLY A 33 -6.27 12.20 -12.51
C GLY A 33 -4.90 11.56 -12.26
N LEU A 34 -4.70 10.26 -12.50
CA LEU A 34 -3.40 9.58 -12.36
C LEU A 34 -2.54 9.62 -13.63
N VAL A 35 -2.63 10.70 -14.41
CA VAL A 35 -1.79 10.85 -15.60
C VAL A 35 -0.33 11.00 -15.16
N GLY A 36 0.53 10.06 -15.58
CA GLY A 36 1.95 10.02 -15.20
C GLY A 36 2.24 9.40 -13.83
N GLY A 37 1.28 8.70 -13.21
CA GLY A 37 1.54 7.87 -12.03
C GLY A 37 2.15 6.53 -12.41
N ARG A 38 3.09 6.03 -11.61
CA ARG A 38 3.72 4.72 -11.82
C ARG A 38 4.04 4.03 -10.50
N LEU A 39 3.67 2.76 -10.40
CA LEU A 39 4.16 1.86 -9.35
C LEU A 39 5.64 1.54 -9.59
N GLU A 40 6.50 1.88 -8.63
CA GLU A 40 7.94 1.58 -8.70
C GLU A 40 8.27 0.28 -7.96
N ARG A 41 7.71 0.10 -6.76
CA ARG A 41 7.97 -1.07 -5.91
C ARG A 41 6.79 -1.35 -5.00
N PHE A 42 6.56 -2.63 -4.73
CA PHE A 42 5.71 -3.11 -3.64
C PHE A 42 6.44 -4.23 -2.91
N THR A 43 6.60 -4.10 -1.60
CA THR A 43 7.27 -5.10 -0.76
C THR A 43 6.58 -5.24 0.59
N VAL A 44 6.66 -6.44 1.14
CA VAL A 44 6.24 -6.71 2.52
C VAL A 44 7.48 -7.02 3.34
N VAL A 45 7.61 -6.38 4.50
CA VAL A 45 8.73 -6.51 5.42
C VAL A 45 8.20 -7.08 6.73
N ALA A 46 8.74 -8.22 7.14
CA ALA A 46 8.40 -8.85 8.42
C ALA A 46 9.46 -8.50 9.46
N GLU A 47 9.01 -8.00 10.62
CA GLU A 47 9.80 -7.86 11.83
C GLU A 47 9.39 -8.96 12.84
N GLU A 48 9.99 -9.01 14.03
CA GLU A 48 9.66 -10.09 14.98
C GLU A 48 8.16 -10.15 15.32
N ALA A 49 7.54 -9.02 15.64
CA ALA A 49 6.14 -8.95 16.10
C ALA A 49 5.15 -8.37 15.07
N SER A 50 5.64 -7.69 14.04
CA SER A 50 4.81 -6.96 13.07
C SER A 50 5.19 -7.28 11.63
N VAL A 51 4.27 -7.00 10.71
CA VAL A 51 4.55 -7.06 9.27
C VAL A 51 4.04 -5.77 8.65
N HIS A 52 4.85 -5.16 7.80
CA HIS A 52 4.57 -3.89 7.15
C HIS A 52 4.56 -4.07 5.63
N ALA A 53 3.58 -3.46 4.97
CA ALA A 53 3.49 -3.38 3.52
C ALA A 53 3.92 -1.99 3.05
N GLU A 54 4.94 -1.94 2.20
CA GLU A 54 5.51 -0.72 1.61
C GLU A 54 5.22 -0.67 0.12
N THR A 55 4.66 0.44 -0.34
CA THR A 55 4.51 0.80 -1.75
C THR A 55 5.31 2.05 -2.05
N ARG A 56 6.17 1.99 -3.07
CA ARG A 56 6.84 3.15 -3.67
C ARG A 56 6.26 3.42 -5.04
N PHE A 57 5.97 4.68 -5.30
CA PHE A 57 5.40 5.11 -6.57
C PHE A 57 5.87 6.50 -6.92
N SER A 58 5.85 6.81 -8.21
CA SER A 58 6.09 8.16 -8.71
C SER A 58 4.79 8.76 -9.23
N TYR A 59 4.56 10.04 -8.99
CA TYR A 59 3.44 10.78 -9.55
C TYR A 59 3.84 12.24 -9.76
N ARG A 60 3.52 12.81 -10.93
CA ARG A 60 3.87 14.20 -11.31
C ARG A 60 5.36 14.55 -11.10
N GLY A 61 6.25 13.61 -11.42
CA GLY A 61 7.71 13.80 -11.30
C GLY A 61 8.26 13.73 -9.88
N ARG A 62 7.43 13.41 -8.88
CA ARG A 62 7.84 13.19 -7.49
C ARG A 62 7.74 11.71 -7.14
N ARG A 63 8.51 11.28 -6.15
CA ARG A 63 8.49 9.91 -5.61
C ARG A 63 7.94 9.91 -4.20
N PHE A 64 7.18 8.88 -3.89
CA PHE A 64 6.48 8.74 -2.63
C PHE A 64 6.68 7.34 -2.08
N ARG A 65 6.74 7.26 -0.74
CA ARG A 65 6.68 6.01 0.01
C ARG A 65 5.36 5.97 0.78
N TYR A 66 4.68 4.84 0.75
CA TYR A 66 3.49 4.56 1.54
C TYR A 66 3.68 3.25 2.27
N GLU A 67 3.68 3.29 3.60
CA GLU A 67 3.86 2.12 4.43
C GLU A 67 2.70 1.96 5.42
N ARG A 68 2.29 0.71 5.66
CA ARG A 68 1.30 0.36 6.70
C ARG A 68 1.65 -0.97 7.36
N GLN A 69 1.41 -1.04 8.66
CA GLN A 69 1.37 -2.31 9.36
C GLN A 69 0.14 -3.13 8.92
N ILE A 70 0.39 -4.39 8.53
CA ILE A 70 -0.62 -5.37 8.09
C ILE A 70 -0.80 -6.53 9.07
N TRP A 71 0.16 -6.75 9.96
CA TRP A 71 0.09 -7.77 11.01
C TRP A 71 0.53 -7.22 12.39
N PRO A 72 -0.13 -7.59 13.51
CA PRO A 72 -1.37 -8.37 13.57
C PRO A 72 -2.53 -7.67 12.83
N PRO A 73 -3.50 -8.44 12.29
CA PRO A 73 -4.54 -7.88 11.46
C PRO A 73 -5.63 -7.25 12.32
N ASP A 74 -5.88 -5.97 12.13
CA ASP A 74 -7.01 -5.26 12.78
C ASP A 74 -8.35 -5.54 12.09
N PHE A 75 -8.29 -6.08 10.86
CA PHE A 75 -9.43 -6.33 10.00
C PHE A 75 -9.27 -7.65 9.24
N PRO A 76 -10.37 -8.27 8.77
CA PRO A 76 -10.32 -9.34 7.76
C PRO A 76 -9.45 -8.96 6.56
N LEU A 77 -8.78 -9.95 5.98
CA LEU A 77 -7.82 -9.80 4.89
C LEU A 77 -8.33 -8.91 3.75
N GLU A 78 -9.55 -9.15 3.28
CA GLU A 78 -10.15 -8.44 2.15
C GLU A 78 -10.34 -6.96 2.49
N ILE A 79 -10.77 -6.68 3.73
CA ILE A 79 -10.97 -5.31 4.22
C ILE A 79 -9.62 -4.62 4.40
N LYS A 80 -8.63 -5.27 5.03
CA LYS A 80 -7.29 -4.70 5.22
C LYS A 80 -6.63 -4.38 3.87
N THR A 81 -6.79 -5.24 2.88
CA THR A 81 -6.28 -5.02 1.52
C THR A 81 -6.99 -3.85 0.84
N ALA A 82 -8.32 -3.82 0.87
CA ALA A 82 -9.10 -2.73 0.27
C ALA A 82 -8.72 -1.37 0.90
N LEU A 83 -8.61 -1.30 2.23
CA LEU A 83 -8.19 -0.10 2.94
C LEU A 83 -6.77 0.33 2.53
N TYR A 84 -5.83 -0.60 2.38
CA TYR A 84 -4.47 -0.29 1.95
C TYR A 84 -4.46 0.37 0.56
N VAL A 85 -5.18 -0.20 -0.40
CA VAL A 85 -5.24 0.29 -1.78
C VAL A 85 -6.01 1.61 -1.89
N GLU A 86 -7.17 1.73 -1.23
CA GLU A 86 -7.99 2.94 -1.31
C GLU A 86 -7.33 4.13 -0.59
N HIS A 87 -6.63 3.91 0.54
CA HIS A 87 -5.83 4.97 1.15
C HIS A 87 -4.69 5.43 0.25
N LEU A 88 -4.01 4.50 -0.44
CA LEU A 88 -2.98 4.88 -1.39
C LEU A 88 -3.58 5.69 -2.54
N ARG A 89 -4.73 5.26 -3.09
CA ARG A 89 -5.47 5.98 -4.11
C ARG A 89 -5.86 7.39 -3.65
N GLU A 90 -6.35 7.54 -2.42
CA GLU A 90 -6.66 8.84 -1.84
C GLU A 90 -5.42 9.73 -1.76
N ARG A 91 -4.30 9.22 -1.24
CA ARG A 91 -3.03 9.99 -1.15
C ARG A 91 -2.59 10.47 -2.53
N VAL A 92 -2.60 9.57 -3.51
CA VAL A 92 -2.25 9.84 -4.90
C VAL A 92 -3.10 10.99 -5.49
N LEU A 93 -4.41 10.97 -5.24
CA LEU A 93 -5.36 11.95 -5.79
C LEU A 93 -5.39 13.28 -5.03
N THR A 94 -5.20 13.24 -3.71
CA THR A 94 -5.34 14.43 -2.84
C THR A 94 -4.02 15.16 -2.62
N GLY A 95 -2.89 14.54 -2.92
CA GLY A 95 -1.59 15.16 -2.69
C GLY A 95 -1.21 15.28 -1.20
N ARG A 96 -1.96 14.62 -0.31
CA ARG A 96 -1.68 14.62 1.14
C ARG A 96 -0.54 13.66 1.43
N TYR A 97 0.68 14.19 1.32
CA TYR A 97 1.92 13.50 1.61
C TYR A 97 2.62 14.18 2.78
N ASP A 98 1.94 14.26 3.94
CA ASP A 98 2.51 14.96 5.10
C ASP A 98 3.79 14.28 5.58
N ALA A 99 4.89 15.05 5.63
CA ALA A 99 6.21 14.60 6.04
C ALA A 99 6.39 14.47 7.58
N GLY A 100 5.31 14.42 8.36
CA GLY A 100 5.44 14.45 9.82
C GLY A 100 4.18 14.24 10.66
N GLY A 101 3.06 13.80 10.08
CA GLY A 101 1.97 13.22 10.87
C GLY A 101 2.31 11.76 11.24
N GLU A 102 1.64 11.16 12.24
CA GLU A 102 1.72 9.74 12.62
C GLU A 102 1.24 8.78 11.50
N ASP A 103 1.70 9.00 10.28
CA ASP A 103 1.22 8.42 9.04
C ASP A 103 2.46 7.97 8.24
N PRO A 104 2.73 6.66 8.04
CA PRO A 104 4.07 6.17 7.67
C PRO A 104 4.47 6.39 6.19
N GLY A 105 4.10 7.51 5.57
CA GLY A 105 4.42 7.77 4.15
C GLY A 105 4.74 9.22 3.84
N GLY A 106 5.98 9.47 3.42
CA GLY A 106 6.47 10.79 3.00
C GLY A 106 6.94 10.82 1.54
N GLU A 107 7.14 12.04 1.03
CA GLU A 107 7.97 12.29 -0.17
C GLU A 107 9.40 11.80 0.13
N ILE A 108 10.02 11.10 -0.81
CA ILE A 108 11.38 10.58 -0.67
C ILE A 108 12.34 11.39 -1.54
N ASP A 109 13.40 11.93 -0.93
CA ASP A 109 14.54 12.49 -1.65
C ASP A 109 15.47 11.37 -2.14
N LEU A 110 16.17 11.64 -3.24
CA LEU A 110 17.10 10.74 -3.93
C LEU A 110 18.28 10.29 -3.07
#